data_AF-A0A2V1ZPM3-F1
#
_entry.id   AF-A0A2V1ZPM3-F1
#
_cell.length_a   1.000
_cell.length_b   1.000
_cell.length_c   1.000
_cell.angle_alpha   90.00
_cell.angle_beta   90.00
_cell.angle_gamma   90.00
#
_symmetry.space_group_name_H-M   'P 1'
#
loop_
_entity.id
_entity.type
_entity.pdbx_description
1 polymer ?
#
loop_
_entity_poly.entity_id
_entity_poly.type
_entity_poly.pdbx_seq_one_letter_code
_entity_poly.pdbx_strand_id
1 'polypeptide(L)'
;MKHLHMLMAVLLIALFLYQSYLVLSSNKQAPRVVKISSHILYTLIIVSGAVMLMQLMSANAPIQWVFAKVILLVAAISASIKAFNNNATSSQRKTGILIAGAAYVGIVVLAFAKPGNLF
;
A
#
# COMPACT_ATOMS: atom_id res chain seq x y z
N MET A 1 -17.27 2.47 -7.35
CA MET A 1 -16.02 2.92 -6.69
C MET A 1 -15.26 1.80 -5.97
N LYS A 2 -15.91 1.01 -5.10
CA LYS A 2 -15.22 -0.04 -4.32
C LYS A 2 -14.38 -1.03 -5.14
N HIS A 3 -14.91 -1.55 -6.25
CA HIS A 3 -14.19 -2.55 -7.08
C HIS A 3 -12.94 -1.96 -7.73
N LEU A 4 -13.01 -0.72 -8.20
CA LEU A 4 -11.88 -0.02 -8.80
C LEU A 4 -10.78 0.25 -7.76
N HIS A 5 -11.14 0.69 -6.56
CA HIS A 5 -10.19 0.87 -5.45
C HIS A 5 -9.50 -0.45 -5.09
N MET A 6 -10.25 -1.55 -5.01
CA MET A 6 -9.69 -2.88 -4.74
C MET A 6 -8.74 -3.35 -5.84
N LEU A 7 -9.08 -3.13 -7.11
CA LEU A 7 -8.18 -3.44 -8.23
C LEU A 7 -6.86 -2.65 -8.12
N MET A 8 -6.94 -1.35 -7.84
CA MET A 8 -5.75 -0.52 -7.63
C MET A 8 -4.89 -1.02 -6.48
N ALA A 9 -5.49 -1.44 -5.36
CA ALA A 9 -4.79 -2.01 -4.22
C ALA A 9 -4.06 -3.31 -4.58
N VAL A 10 -4.72 -4.21 -5.33
CA VAL A 10 -4.11 -5.46 -5.82
C VAL A 10 -2.94 -5.17 -6.76
N LEU A 11 -3.12 -4.25 -7.71
CA LEU A 11 -2.04 -3.84 -8.63
C LEU A 11 -0.86 -3.22 -7.88
N LEU A 12 -1.13 -2.40 -6.86
CA LEU A 12 -0.08 -1.78 -6.05
C LEU A 12 0.75 -2.85 -5.32
N ILE A 13 0.09 -3.82 -4.69
CA ILE A 13 0.75 -4.93 -4.01
C ILE A 13 1.56 -5.77 -5.01
N ALA A 14 1.02 -6.03 -6.20
CA ALA A 14 1.75 -6.75 -7.25
C ALA A 14 3.02 -6.01 -7.70
N LEU A 15 2.95 -4.69 -7.91
CA LEU A 15 4.13 -3.88 -8.25
C LEU A 15 5.15 -3.83 -7.10
N PHE A 16 4.70 -3.80 -5.84
CA PHE A 16 5.59 -3.92 -4.68
C PHE A 16 6.31 -5.27 -4.68
N LEU A 17 5.58 -6.38 -4.85
CA LEU A 17 6.16 -7.73 -4.89
C LEU A 17 7.15 -7.89 -6.04
N TYR A 18 6.82 -7.37 -7.22
CA TYR A 18 7.72 -7.36 -8.36
C TYR A 18 9.03 -6.59 -8.08
N GLN A 19 8.93 -5.39 -7.49
CA GLN A 19 10.10 -4.60 -7.10
C GLN A 19 10.94 -5.32 -6.05
N SER A 20 10.30 -5.91 -5.04
CA SER A 20 10.97 -6.72 -4.01
C SER A 20 11.69 -7.92 -4.61
N TYR A 21 11.05 -8.63 -5.55
CA TYR A 21 11.67 -9.75 -6.25
C TYR A 21 12.93 -9.33 -7.00
N LEU A 22 12.89 -8.26 -7.80
CA LEU A 22 14.06 -7.80 -8.56
C LEU A 22 15.25 -7.45 -7.64
N VAL A 23 14.95 -6.74 -6.55
CA VAL A 23 15.97 -6.31 -5.59
C VAL A 23 16.56 -7.49 -4.82
N LEU A 24 15.75 -8.45 -4.40
CA LEU A 24 16.21 -9.60 -3.60
C LEU A 24 16.88 -10.69 -4.43
N SER A 25 16.43 -10.91 -5.68
CA SER A 25 16.94 -11.99 -6.54
C SER A 25 18.23 -11.61 -7.27
N SER A 26 18.31 -10.37 -7.77
CA SER A 26 19.36 -9.97 -8.72
C SER A 26 20.02 -8.65 -8.34
N ASN A 27 19.65 -8.07 -7.20
CA ASN A 27 20.07 -6.73 -6.76
C ASN A 27 19.80 -5.65 -7.83
N LYS A 28 18.81 -5.87 -8.70
CA LYS A 28 18.42 -4.95 -9.77
C LYS A 28 17.28 -4.05 -9.30
N GLN A 29 17.31 -2.81 -9.77
CA GLN A 29 16.19 -1.89 -9.58
C GLN A 29 15.14 -2.12 -10.65
N ALA A 30 13.87 -1.90 -10.28
CA ALA A 30 12.80 -1.90 -11.26
C ALA A 30 12.95 -0.77 -12.28
N PRO A 31 12.49 -0.97 -13.52
CA PRO A 31 12.52 0.06 -14.56
C PRO A 31 11.67 1.27 -14.16
N ARG A 32 11.98 2.43 -14.75
CA ARG A 32 11.31 3.70 -14.45
C ARG A 32 9.78 3.63 -14.56
N VAL A 33 9.28 2.90 -15.55
CA VAL A 33 7.83 2.70 -15.76
C VAL A 33 7.16 2.11 -14.52
N VAL A 34 7.73 1.05 -13.95
CA VAL A 34 7.18 0.38 -12.75
C VAL A 34 7.17 1.32 -11.55
N LYS A 35 8.25 2.08 -11.35
CA LYS A 35 8.36 3.05 -10.24
C LYS A 35 7.29 4.14 -10.37
N ILE A 36 7.11 4.70 -11.57
CA ILE A 36 6.08 5.70 -11.86
C ILE A 36 4.69 5.10 -11.64
N SER A 37 4.42 3.90 -12.16
CA SER A 37 3.14 3.21 -11.96
C SER A 37 2.81 3.03 -10.48
N SER A 38 3.78 2.66 -9.62
CA SER A 38 3.55 2.59 -8.17
C SER A 38 3.15 3.95 -7.58
N HIS A 39 3.79 5.04 -8.01
CA HIS A 39 3.47 6.38 -7.49
C HIS A 39 2.08 6.85 -7.93
N ILE A 40 1.71 6.59 -9.19
CA ILE A 40 0.36 6.84 -9.69
C ILE A 40 -0.67 6.04 -8.87
N LEU A 41 -0.42 4.75 -8.62
CA LEU A 41 -1.32 3.92 -7.82
C LEU A 41 -1.44 4.39 -6.37
N TYR A 42 -0.34 4.85 -5.73
CA TYR A 42 -0.43 5.45 -4.40
C TYR A 42 -1.39 6.64 -4.39
N THR A 43 -1.25 7.57 -5.32
CA THR A 43 -2.13 8.74 -5.44
C THR A 43 -3.58 8.32 -5.67
N LEU A 44 -3.82 7.38 -6.60
CA LEU A 44 -5.18 6.91 -6.92
C LEU A 44 -5.84 6.22 -5.72
N ILE A 45 -5.11 5.41 -4.96
CA ILE A 45 -5.61 4.75 -3.74
C ILE A 45 -5.93 5.76 -2.66
N ILE A 46 -5.07 6.77 -2.44
CA ILE A 46 -5.29 7.81 -1.44
C ILE A 46 -6.55 8.62 -1.80
N VAL A 47 -6.66 9.08 -3.05
CA VAL A 47 -7.81 9.88 -3.50
C VAL A 47 -9.10 9.06 -3.44
N SER A 48 -9.11 7.85 -4.00
CA SER A 48 -10.31 7.00 -3.97
C SER A 48 -10.69 6.56 -2.56
N GLY A 49 -9.71 6.30 -1.69
CA GLY A 49 -9.92 6.02 -0.28
C GLY A 49 -10.51 7.20 0.48
N ALA A 50 -10.05 8.43 0.21
CA ALA A 50 -10.62 9.64 0.80
C ALA A 50 -12.08 9.86 0.38
N VAL A 51 -12.42 9.63 -0.90
CA VAL A 51 -13.82 9.67 -1.37
C VAL A 51 -14.70 8.66 -0.62
N MET A 52 -14.21 7.43 -0.43
CA MET A 52 -14.94 6.39 0.32
C MET A 52 -15.05 6.73 1.81
N LEU A 53 -14.04 7.38 2.40
CA LEU A 53 -14.08 7.84 3.78
C LEU A 53 -15.15 8.93 3.98
N MET A 54 -15.27 9.88 3.05
CA MET A 54 -16.33 10.90 3.11
C MET A 54 -17.72 10.26 3.12
N GLN A 55 -17.95 9.23 2.30
CA GLN A 55 -19.21 8.49 2.29
C GLN A 55 -19.50 7.80 3.64
N LEU A 56 -18.49 7.21 4.27
CA LEU A 56 -18.62 6.58 5.58
C LEU A 56 -18.93 7.60 6.68
N MET A 57 -18.25 8.76 6.65
CA MET A 57 -18.49 9.85 7.61
C MET A 57 -19.93 10.39 7.47
N SER A 58 -20.43 10.59 6.25
CA SER A 58 -21.81 11.01 6.01
C SER A 58 -22.84 9.99 6.52
N ALA A 59 -22.46 8.71 6.61
CA ALA A 59 -23.32 7.63 7.09
C ALA A 59 -23.18 7.37 8.61
N ASN A 60 -22.43 8.19 9.36
CA ASN A 60 -22.10 7.95 10.78
C ASN A 60 -21.52 6.56 11.06
N ALA A 61 -20.84 5.98 10.08
CA ALA A 61 -20.14 4.71 10.26
C ALA A 61 -18.97 4.89 11.24
N PRO A 62 -18.56 3.85 11.99
CA PRO A 62 -17.27 3.90 12.66
C PRO A 62 -16.17 4.15 11.61
N ILE A 63 -15.02 4.71 11.98
CA ILE A 63 -13.95 5.03 11.01
C ILE A 63 -12.55 4.66 11.51
N GLN A 64 -12.45 4.14 12.74
CA GLN A 64 -11.18 3.78 13.38
C GLN A 64 -10.40 2.72 12.56
N TRP A 65 -11.10 1.75 11.95
CA TRP A 65 -10.46 0.74 11.10
C TRP A 65 -9.89 1.34 9.80
N VAL A 66 -10.48 2.44 9.30
CA VAL A 66 -9.98 3.14 8.10
C VAL A 66 -8.71 3.88 8.46
N PHE A 67 -8.67 4.57 9.61
CA PHE A 67 -7.45 5.23 10.09
C PHE A 67 -6.29 4.25 10.30
N ALA A 68 -6.56 3.06 10.83
CA ALA A 68 -5.55 2.01 10.93
C ALA A 68 -4.96 1.64 9.56
N LYS A 69 -5.80 1.53 8.50
CA LYS A 69 -5.32 1.30 7.13
C LYS A 69 -4.49 2.47 6.60
N VAL A 70 -4.87 3.71 6.90
CA VAL A 70 -4.12 4.90 6.47
C VAL A 70 -2.73 4.93 7.12
N ILE A 71 -2.63 4.64 8.41
CA ILE A 71 -1.34 4.56 9.12
C ILE A 71 -0.45 3.48 8.49
N LEU A 72 -1.01 2.29 8.24
CA LEU A 72 -0.29 1.21 7.57
C LEU A 72 0.12 1.60 6.13
N LEU A 73 -0.71 2.34 5.40
CA LEU A 73 -0.39 2.81 4.05
C LEU A 73 0.78 3.79 4.08
N VAL A 74 0.81 4.72 5.04
CA VAL A 74 1.94 5.65 5.23
C VAL A 74 3.22 4.89 5.57
N ALA A 75 3.14 3.88 6.44
CA ALA A 75 4.26 3.00 6.76
C ALA A 75 4.75 2.24 5.51
N ALA A 76 3.83 1.66 4.74
CA ALA A 76 4.13 0.93 3.51
C ALA A 76 4.80 1.81 2.46
N ILE A 77 4.30 3.03 2.23
CA ILE A 77 4.88 4.01 1.30
C ILE A 77 6.30 4.38 1.75
N SER A 78 6.45 4.80 3.01
CA SER A 78 7.73 5.25 3.57
C SER A 78 8.80 4.15 3.49
N ALA A 79 8.44 2.93 3.88
CA ALA A 79 9.33 1.78 3.84
C ALA A 79 9.67 1.36 2.39
N SER A 80 8.70 1.41 1.47
CA SER A 80 8.94 1.14 0.04
C SER A 80 9.87 2.16 -0.60
N ILE A 81 9.71 3.46 -0.29
CA ILE A 81 10.59 4.52 -0.78
C ILE A 81 12.03 4.25 -0.32
N LYS A 82 12.22 3.87 0.95
CA LYS A 82 13.56 3.55 1.47
C LYS A 82 14.11 2.27 0.85
N ALA A 83 13.30 1.23 0.72
CA ALA A 83 13.70 -0.07 0.17
C ALA A 83 14.16 0.00 -1.28
N PHE A 84 13.47 0.81 -2.11
CA PHE A 84 13.72 0.91 -3.54
C PHE A 84 14.51 2.16 -3.94
N ASN A 85 15.10 2.85 -2.96
CA ASN A 85 16.03 3.94 -3.22
C ASN A 85 17.32 3.38 -3.86
N ASN A 86 17.91 4.12 -4.80
CA ASN A 86 19.14 3.71 -5.47
C ASN A 86 20.34 3.63 -4.50
N ASN A 87 20.35 4.48 -3.48
CA ASN A 87 21.44 4.60 -2.50
C ASN A 87 21.21 3.73 -1.24
N ALA A 88 20.17 2.88 -1.22
CA ALA A 88 19.89 2.02 -0.08
C ALA A 88 20.91 0.88 0.02
N THR A 89 21.43 0.66 1.23
CA THR A 89 22.28 -0.51 1.53
C THR A 89 21.45 -1.80 1.48
N SER A 90 22.09 -2.95 1.26
CA SER A 90 21.40 -4.25 1.24
C SER A 90 20.56 -4.52 2.50
N SER A 91 21.02 -4.06 3.66
CA SER A 91 20.28 -4.13 4.92
C SER A 91 19.01 -3.26 4.88
N GLN A 92 19.14 -1.99 4.47
CA GLN A 92 17.99 -1.07 4.34
C GLN A 92 16.95 -1.58 3.34
N ARG A 93 17.38 -2.22 2.26
CA ARG A 93 16.49 -2.84 1.26
C ARG A 93 15.66 -3.96 1.89
N LYS A 94 16.33 -4.93 2.53
CA LYS A 94 15.67 -6.07 3.18
C LYS A 94 14.70 -5.61 4.28
N THR A 95 15.17 -4.74 5.17
CA THR A 95 14.35 -4.22 6.27
C THR A 95 13.15 -3.41 5.75
N GLY A 96 13.36 -2.56 4.75
CA GLY A 96 12.26 -1.78 4.15
C GLY A 96 11.23 -2.67 3.46
N ILE A 97 11.66 -3.72 2.74
CA ILE A 97 10.74 -4.71 2.15
C ILE A 97 9.95 -5.44 3.23
N LEU A 98 10.58 -5.86 4.33
CA LEU A 98 9.91 -6.54 5.44
C LEU A 98 8.85 -5.64 6.09
N ILE A 99 9.20 -4.39 6.41
CA ILE A 99 8.27 -3.42 7.02
C ILE A 99 7.09 -3.13 6.07
N ALA A 100 7.37 -2.85 4.80
CA ALA A 100 6.32 -2.59 3.81
C ALA A 100 5.42 -3.82 3.60
N GLY A 101 6.02 -5.02 3.54
CA GLY A 101 5.29 -6.28 3.40
C GLY A 101 4.35 -6.53 4.58
N ALA A 102 4.83 -6.36 5.80
CA ALA A 102 4.00 -6.47 7.01
C ALA A 102 2.85 -5.45 7.00
N ALA A 103 3.12 -4.21 6.58
CA ALA A 103 2.09 -3.18 6.46
C ALA A 103 1.02 -3.53 5.42
N TYR A 104 1.40 -4.03 4.24
CA TYR A 104 0.46 -4.49 3.21
C TYR A 104 -0.38 -5.68 3.70
N VAL A 105 0.23 -6.65 4.38
CA VAL A 105 -0.51 -7.77 5.00
C VAL A 105 -1.53 -7.24 6.01
N GLY A 106 -1.13 -6.29 6.87
CA GLY A 106 -2.05 -5.64 7.82
C GLY A 106 -3.22 -4.93 7.13
N ILE A 107 -2.97 -4.21 6.03
CA ILE A 107 -4.03 -3.56 5.23
C ILE A 107 -5.02 -4.60 4.68
N VAL A 108 -4.51 -5.71 4.15
CA VAL A 108 -5.34 -6.80 3.62
C VAL A 108 -6.17 -7.44 4.72
N VAL A 109 -5.58 -7.75 5.88
CA VAL A 109 -6.32 -8.28 7.04
C VAL A 109 -7.43 -7.32 7.46
N LEU A 110 -7.15 -6.02 7.60
CA LEU A 110 -8.15 -5.01 7.92
C LEU A 110 -9.19 -4.80 6.80
N ALA A 111 -8.90 -5.21 5.56
CA ALA A 111 -9.88 -5.20 4.47
C ALA A 111 -10.97 -6.24 4.69
N PHE A 112 -10.61 -7.40 5.23
CA PHE A 112 -11.56 -8.48 5.56
C PHE A 112 -12.19 -8.31 6.95
N ALA A 113 -11.43 -7.84 7.94
CA ALA A 113 -11.89 -7.59 9.30
C ALA A 113 -12.71 -6.28 9.46
N LYS A 114 -13.45 -5.90 8.41
CA LYS A 114 -14.34 -4.73 8.47
C LYS A 114 -15.37 -4.91 9.60
N PRO A 115 -15.74 -3.86 10.34
CA PRO A 115 -16.76 -3.99 11.38
C PRO A 115 -18.08 -4.55 10.86
N GLY A 116 -18.68 -5.46 11.63
CA GLY A 116 -19.91 -6.17 11.27
C GLY A 116 -21.15 -5.28 11.20
N ASN A 117 -21.11 -4.09 11.78
CA ASN A 117 -22.18 -3.09 11.78
C ASN A 117 -22.17 -2.17 10.55
N LEU A 118 -21.49 -2.55 9.46
CA LEU A 118 -21.38 -1.72 8.26
C LEU A 118 -22.41 -1.96 7.17
N PHE A 119 -23.25 -3.00 7.26
CA PHE A 119 -24.54 -3.18 6.59
C PHE A 119 -25.24 -4.34 7.31
#